data_AF-A0A523S4M0-F1
#
_entry.id   AF-A0A523S4M0-F1
#
_cell.length_a   1.000
_cell.length_b   1.000
_cell.length_c   1.000
_cell.angle_alpha   90.00
_cell.angle_beta   90.00
_cell.angle_gamma   90.00
#
_symmetry.space_group_name_H-M   'P 1'
#
loop_
_entity.id
_entity.type
_entity.pdbx_description
1 polymer ?
#
loop_
_entity_poly.entity_id
_entity_poly.type
_entity_poly.pdbx_seq_one_letter_code
_entity_poly.pdbx_strand_id
1 'polypeptide(L)'
;MENYSAAWKVLEELVPALKAKGVSIPDHIAKKLRSTRATIAIYEADPTYEETITTLETYLVDLESELLNLAEKEVGKEYSSDWLEKIGKARHSKPEPVGAKRGFPSGVPRGDYWIRIEIGDTVTIDELRETAINQGLTLKEESPKLVVIHGEQSAVKQLIREIAKKQKKEKDRT
;
A
#
# COMPACT_ATOMS: atom_id res chain seq x y z
N MET A 1 0.93 14.96 -5.11
CA MET A 1 1.24 14.09 -3.95
C MET A 1 2.21 13.05 -4.46
N GLU A 2 3.43 13.04 -3.97
CA GLU A 2 4.46 12.10 -4.42
C GLU A 2 4.16 10.68 -3.93
N ASN A 3 4.40 9.69 -4.78
CA ASN A 3 4.19 8.30 -4.42
C ASN A 3 5.49 7.69 -3.84
N TYR A 4 5.77 7.99 -2.57
CA TYR A 4 6.96 7.50 -1.87
C TYR A 4 7.05 5.98 -1.81
N SER A 5 5.91 5.28 -1.68
CA SER A 5 5.89 3.81 -1.66
C SER A 5 6.32 3.22 -3.00
N ALA A 6 5.88 3.78 -4.12
CA ALA A 6 6.30 3.31 -5.44
C ALA A 6 7.79 3.62 -5.71
N ALA A 7 8.25 4.83 -5.38
CA ALA A 7 9.67 5.18 -5.52
C ALA A 7 10.57 4.24 -4.69
N TRP A 8 10.21 4.00 -3.42
CA TRP A 8 10.91 3.06 -2.57
C TRP A 8 10.95 1.64 -3.14
N LYS A 9 9.85 1.17 -3.75
CA LYS A 9 9.79 -0.17 -4.35
C LYS A 9 10.75 -0.32 -5.52
N VAL A 10 10.90 0.70 -6.36
CA VAL A 10 11.90 0.71 -7.43
C VAL A 10 13.33 0.63 -6.86
N LEU A 11 13.60 1.33 -5.76
CA LEU A 11 14.90 1.25 -5.08
C LEU A 11 15.15 -0.13 -4.47
N GLU A 12 14.12 -0.74 -3.89
CA GLU A 12 14.19 -2.11 -3.38
C GLU A 12 14.48 -3.12 -4.50
N GLU A 13 13.90 -2.93 -5.69
CA GLU A 13 14.13 -3.76 -6.89
C GLU A 13 15.52 -3.53 -7.53
N LEU A 14 16.08 -2.33 -7.40
CA LEU A 14 17.42 -2.01 -7.89
C LEU A 14 18.50 -2.80 -7.14
N VAL A 15 18.33 -3.05 -5.84
CA VAL A 15 19.31 -3.82 -5.04
C VAL A 15 19.58 -5.23 -5.59
N PRO A 16 18.58 -6.11 -5.78
CA PRO A 16 18.81 -7.42 -6.38
C PRO A 16 19.27 -7.32 -7.84
N ALA A 17 18.85 -6.31 -8.58
CA ALA A 17 19.30 -6.10 -9.96
C ALA A 17 20.81 -5.78 -10.04
N LEU A 18 21.33 -4.95 -9.13
CA LEU A 18 22.76 -4.68 -9.00
C LEU A 18 23.53 -5.92 -8.53
N LYS A 19 23.01 -6.67 -7.56
CA LYS A 19 23.63 -7.94 -7.12
C LYS A 19 23.74 -8.96 -8.26
N ALA A 20 22.70 -9.06 -9.11
CA ALA A 20 22.72 -9.93 -10.27
C ALA A 20 23.79 -9.52 -11.31
N LYS A 21 24.24 -8.27 -11.29
CA LYS A 21 25.35 -7.75 -12.10
C LYS A 21 26.72 -7.90 -11.43
N GLY A 22 26.78 -8.52 -10.25
CA GLY A 22 28.03 -8.73 -9.51
C GLY A 22 28.44 -7.54 -8.63
N VAL A 23 27.57 -6.53 -8.48
CA VAL A 23 27.86 -5.35 -7.65
C VAL A 23 27.73 -5.71 -6.17
N SER A 24 28.76 -5.37 -5.39
CA SER A 24 28.73 -5.49 -3.94
C SER A 24 27.91 -4.35 -3.33
N ILE A 25 26.87 -4.69 -2.57
CA ILE A 25 25.98 -3.71 -1.93
C ILE A 25 26.36 -3.57 -0.46
N PRO A 26 26.71 -2.35 0.01
CA PRO A 26 26.99 -2.09 1.42
C PRO A 26 25.82 -2.46 2.34
N ASP A 27 26.13 -3.04 3.51
CA ASP A 27 25.13 -3.54 4.46
C ASP A 27 24.22 -2.44 5.02
N HIS A 28 24.71 -1.20 5.11
CA HIS A 28 23.92 -0.07 5.61
C HIS A 28 22.75 0.28 4.69
N ILE A 29 22.84 -0.01 3.38
CA ILE A 29 21.77 0.25 2.41
C ILE A 29 20.54 -0.59 2.76
N ALA A 30 20.71 -1.87 3.09
CA ALA A 30 19.61 -2.74 3.47
C ALA A 30 18.94 -2.28 4.79
N LYS A 31 19.72 -1.76 5.73
CA LYS A 31 19.18 -1.17 6.97
C LYS A 31 18.38 0.10 6.65
N LYS A 32 18.93 0.99 5.82
CA LYS A 32 18.30 2.25 5.41
C LYS A 32 17.01 2.00 4.65
N LEU A 33 16.98 1.09 3.67
CA LEU A 33 15.75 0.67 2.97
C LEU A 33 14.63 0.22 3.93
N ARG A 34 14.97 -0.60 4.93
CA ARG A 34 14.00 -1.03 5.94
C ARG A 34 13.48 0.12 6.79
N SER A 35 14.37 1.02 7.23
CA SER A 35 13.97 2.22 7.99
C SER A 35 13.06 3.12 7.16
N THR A 36 13.41 3.39 5.89
CA THR A 36 12.59 4.18 4.98
C THR A 36 11.20 3.55 4.79
N ARG A 37 11.11 2.21 4.67
CA ARG A 37 9.81 1.52 4.57
C ARG A 37 8.93 1.74 5.79
N ALA A 38 9.51 1.73 6.99
CA ALA A 38 8.79 2.01 8.22
C ALA A 38 8.28 3.46 8.27
N THR A 39 9.12 4.42 7.89
CA THR A 39 8.73 5.84 7.79
C THR A 39 7.61 6.06 6.79
N ILE A 40 7.64 5.40 5.62
CA ILE A 40 6.55 5.42 4.64
C ILE A 40 5.25 4.89 5.26
N ALA A 41 5.32 3.78 6.00
CA ALA A 41 4.13 3.21 6.62
C ALA A 41 3.51 4.13 7.68
N ILE A 42 4.33 4.89 8.42
CA ILE A 42 3.89 5.93 9.36
C ILE A 42 3.23 7.08 8.60
N TYR A 43 3.89 7.60 7.55
CA TYR A 43 3.34 8.66 6.72
C TYR A 43 2.00 8.29 6.07
N GLU A 44 1.88 7.07 5.55
CA GLU A 44 0.61 6.57 4.99
C GLU A 44 -0.49 6.39 6.04
N ALA A 45 -0.14 6.24 7.31
CA ALA A 45 -1.10 6.13 8.41
C ALA A 45 -1.54 7.51 8.93
N ASP A 46 -0.62 8.47 8.95
CA ASP A 46 -0.87 9.86 9.33
C ASP A 46 -0.02 10.84 8.49
N PRO A 47 -0.59 11.40 7.40
CA PRO A 47 0.12 12.33 6.52
C PRO A 47 0.32 13.73 7.11
N THR A 48 -0.21 14.03 8.30
CA THR A 48 -0.24 15.39 8.87
C THR A 48 1.05 15.76 9.61
N TYR A 49 1.95 14.81 9.83
CA TYR A 49 3.19 15.01 10.59
C TYR A 49 4.34 15.44 9.66
N GLU A 50 4.55 16.76 9.54
CA GLU A 50 5.52 17.37 8.62
C GLU A 50 6.96 16.86 8.80
N GLU A 51 7.42 16.63 10.03
CA GLU A 51 8.77 16.08 10.29
C GLU A 51 9.00 14.70 9.66
N THR A 52 7.94 13.90 9.50
CA THR A 52 8.01 12.58 8.86
C THR A 52 8.24 12.72 7.35
N ILE A 53 7.70 13.75 6.72
CA ILE A 53 7.87 14.02 5.28
C ILE A 53 9.33 14.39 4.99
N THR A 54 9.87 15.37 5.72
CA THR A 54 11.26 15.81 5.53
C THR A 54 12.27 14.69 5.75
N THR A 55 12.04 13.86 6.79
CA THR A 55 12.88 12.69 7.06
C THR A 55 12.78 11.66 5.94
N LEU A 56 11.57 11.42 5.43
CA LEU A 56 11.32 10.47 4.36
C LEU A 56 11.98 10.89 3.05
N GLU A 57 11.83 12.15 2.65
CA GLU A 57 12.48 12.71 1.46
C GLU A 57 14.00 12.59 1.55
N THR A 58 14.58 12.95 2.69
CA THR A 58 16.03 12.83 2.92
C THR A 58 16.50 11.38 2.75
N TYR A 59 15.78 10.43 3.35
CA TYR A 59 16.16 9.02 3.27
C TYR A 59 16.06 8.46 1.85
N LEU A 60 15.05 8.87 1.08
CA LEU A 60 14.88 8.46 -0.30
C LEU A 60 15.96 9.06 -1.21
N VAL A 61 16.22 10.37 -1.08
CA VAL A 61 17.26 11.06 -1.87
C VAL A 61 18.64 10.46 -1.62
N ASP A 62 18.97 10.13 -0.37
CA ASP A 62 20.22 9.48 -0.07
C ASP A 62 20.31 8.07 -0.69
N LEU A 63 19.25 7.26 -0.56
CA LEU A 63 19.21 5.91 -1.14
C LEU A 63 19.33 5.94 -2.66
N GLU A 64 18.63 6.88 -3.31
CA GLU A 64 18.72 7.14 -4.75
C GLU A 64 20.15 7.49 -5.14
N SER A 65 20.76 8.45 -4.44
CA SER A 65 22.13 8.91 -4.73
C SER A 65 23.15 7.79 -4.57
N GLU A 66 23.07 7.01 -3.49
CA GLU A 66 23.98 5.91 -3.23
C GLU A 66 23.83 4.79 -4.27
N LEU A 67 22.61 4.34 -4.55
CA LEU A 67 22.35 3.23 -5.47
C LEU A 67 22.59 3.60 -6.95
N LEU A 68 22.23 4.82 -7.37
CA LEU A 68 22.47 5.28 -8.74
C LEU A 68 23.95 5.52 -9.02
N ASN A 69 24.72 5.99 -8.02
CA ASN A 69 26.17 6.11 -8.14
C ASN A 69 26.84 4.73 -8.24
N LEU A 70 26.39 3.75 -7.45
CA LEU A 70 26.86 2.37 -7.58
C LEU A 70 26.50 1.79 -8.96
N ALA A 71 25.28 2.03 -9.44
CA ALA A 71 24.84 1.61 -10.76
C ALA A 71 25.69 2.22 -11.88
N GLU A 72 25.98 3.52 -11.80
CA GLU A 72 26.79 4.24 -12.80
C GLU A 72 28.23 3.76 -12.80
N LYS A 73 28.85 3.58 -11.63
CA LYS A 73 30.25 3.15 -11.50
C LYS A 73 30.49 1.72 -11.95
N GLU A 74 29.63 0.80 -11.53
CA GLU A 74 29.89 -0.64 -11.67
C GLU A 74 29.23 -1.26 -12.91
N VAL A 75 28.15 -0.66 -13.41
CA VAL A 75 27.40 -1.17 -14.58
C VAL A 75 27.47 -0.20 -15.75
N GLY A 76 27.32 1.10 -15.49
CA GLY A 76 27.45 2.16 -16.48
C GLY A 76 26.35 3.20 -16.42
N LYS A 77 26.62 4.33 -17.06
CA LYS A 77 25.75 5.52 -17.03
C LYS A 77 24.36 5.30 -17.63
N GLU A 78 24.27 4.52 -18.71
CA GLU A 78 22.99 4.20 -19.35
C GLU A 78 22.09 3.41 -18.40
N TYR A 79 22.64 2.39 -17.73
CA TYR A 79 21.92 1.60 -16.75
C TYR A 79 21.42 2.45 -15.56
N SER A 80 22.26 3.34 -15.04
CA SER A 80 21.86 4.28 -13.98
C SER A 80 20.75 5.23 -14.44
N SER A 81 20.83 5.73 -15.67
CA SER A 81 19.83 6.63 -16.25
C SER A 81 18.47 5.96 -16.41
N ASP A 82 18.43 4.70 -16.85
CA ASP A 82 17.20 3.91 -16.94
C ASP A 82 16.51 3.77 -15.57
N TRP A 83 17.29 3.53 -14.52
CA TRP A 83 16.76 3.43 -13.16
C TRP A 83 16.30 4.78 -12.62
N LEU A 84 17.04 5.86 -12.89
CA LEU A 84 16.62 7.21 -12.54
C LEU A 84 15.26 7.56 -13.19
N GLU A 85 15.07 7.20 -14.47
CA GLU A 85 13.79 7.41 -15.15
C GLU A 85 12.67 6.58 -14.51
N LYS A 86 12.93 5.31 -14.16
CA LYS A 86 11.95 4.46 -13.45
C LYS A 86 11.56 5.02 -12.10
N ILE A 87 12.52 5.51 -11.32
CA ILE A 87 12.28 6.14 -10.01
C ILE A 87 11.42 7.40 -10.20
N GLY A 88 11.77 8.25 -11.17
CA GLY A 88 10.99 9.45 -11.51
C GLY A 88 9.55 9.13 -11.92
N LYS A 89 9.35 8.12 -12.78
CA LYS A 89 8.01 7.63 -13.16
C LYS A 89 7.23 7.09 -11.97
N ALA A 90 7.88 6.33 -11.09
CA ALA A 90 7.24 5.79 -9.89
C ALA A 90 6.81 6.91 -8.93
N ARG A 91 7.61 7.95 -8.73
CA ARG A 91 7.29 9.10 -7.87
C ARG A 91 6.07 9.88 -8.36
N HIS A 92 5.93 10.04 -9.68
CA HIS A 92 4.81 10.76 -10.31
C HIS A 92 3.62 9.85 -10.66
N SER A 93 3.75 8.54 -10.46
CA SER A 93 2.64 7.61 -10.65
C SER A 93 1.51 7.97 -9.69
N LYS A 94 0.27 7.79 -10.14
CA LYS A 94 -0.86 7.85 -9.19
C LYS A 94 -0.56 6.85 -8.08
N PRO A 95 -0.71 7.22 -6.80
CA PRO A 95 -0.66 6.24 -5.72
C PRO A 95 -1.62 5.13 -6.11
N GLU A 96 -1.08 3.92 -6.34
CA GLU A 96 -1.94 2.75 -6.39
C GLU A 96 -2.75 2.80 -5.09
N PRO A 97 -4.09 2.70 -5.15
CA PRO A 97 -4.87 2.55 -3.94
C PRO A 97 -4.23 1.38 -3.21
N VAL A 98 -3.59 1.67 -2.07
CA VAL A 98 -2.75 0.73 -1.33
C VAL A 98 -3.54 -0.56 -1.23
N GLY A 99 -3.20 -1.53 -2.08
CA GLY A 99 -3.96 -2.75 -2.21
C GLY A 99 -3.88 -3.43 -0.85
N ALA A 100 -4.97 -3.30 -0.09
CA ALA A 100 -5.24 -3.96 1.18
C ALA A 100 -3.98 -4.31 1.98
N LYS A 101 -3.47 -3.39 2.83
CA LYS A 101 -2.43 -3.70 3.82
C LYS A 101 -2.77 -5.06 4.46
N ARG A 102 -1.96 -6.10 4.23
CA ARG A 102 -2.09 -7.47 4.83
C ARG A 102 -1.85 -7.47 6.36
N GLY A 103 -1.95 -6.33 7.02
CA GLY A 103 -1.95 -6.21 8.48
C GLY A 103 -3.36 -6.36 9.04
N PHE A 104 -3.44 -6.64 10.33
CA PHE A 104 -4.71 -6.53 11.04
C PHE A 104 -5.27 -5.11 10.88
N PRO A 105 -6.55 -4.96 10.56
CA PRO A 105 -7.18 -3.65 10.53
C PRO A 105 -7.06 -3.01 11.92
N SER A 106 -6.57 -1.77 11.96
CA SER A 106 -6.45 -1.05 13.23
C SER A 106 -7.85 -0.83 13.82
N GLY A 107 -8.04 -1.02 15.13
CA GLY A 107 -9.33 -0.80 15.78
C GLY A 107 -10.32 -1.98 15.77
N VAL A 108 -9.95 -3.13 15.19
CA VAL A 108 -10.72 -4.37 15.37
C VAL A 108 -10.22 -5.10 16.64
N PRO A 109 -11.10 -5.43 17.61
CA PRO A 109 -10.72 -6.21 18.78
C PRO A 109 -10.06 -7.54 18.39
N ARG A 110 -8.97 -7.91 19.09
CA ARG A 110 -8.33 -9.22 18.95
C ARG A 110 -9.29 -10.31 19.47
N GLY A 111 -10.14 -10.83 18.59
CA GLY A 111 -11.18 -11.80 18.93
C GLY A 111 -12.38 -11.76 17.98
N ASP A 112 -12.61 -10.62 17.32
CA ASP A 112 -13.69 -10.47 16.35
C ASP A 112 -13.34 -11.11 15.00
N TYR A 113 -14.36 -11.66 14.35
CA TYR A 113 -14.24 -12.07 12.95
C TYR A 113 -14.39 -10.84 12.06
N TRP A 114 -13.44 -10.65 11.16
CA TRP A 114 -13.43 -9.47 10.29
C TRP A 114 -13.13 -9.85 8.84
N ILE A 115 -13.63 -9.01 7.94
CA ILE A 115 -13.39 -9.08 6.50
C ILE A 115 -13.11 -7.68 5.97
N ARG A 116 -12.38 -7.63 4.86
CA ARG A 116 -12.16 -6.42 4.09
C ARG A 116 -12.91 -6.56 2.77
N ILE A 117 -13.78 -5.61 2.49
CA ILE A 117 -14.58 -5.55 1.25
C ILE A 117 -14.08 -4.37 0.45
N GLU A 118 -13.71 -4.64 -0.80
CA GLU A 118 -13.50 -3.60 -1.79
C GLU A 118 -14.87 -3.26 -2.42
N ILE A 119 -15.24 -2.00 -2.31
CA ILE A 119 -16.50 -1.47 -2.80
C ILE A 119 -16.31 -1.14 -4.27
N GLY A 120 -16.97 -1.93 -5.13
CA GLY A 120 -17.11 -1.63 -6.56
C GLY A 120 -18.26 -0.66 -6.83
N ASP A 121 -18.44 -0.28 -8.10
CA ASP A 121 -19.44 0.73 -8.52
C ASP A 121 -20.91 0.31 -8.32
N THR A 122 -21.17 -0.90 -7.81
CA THR A 122 -22.52 -1.50 -7.69
C THR A 122 -23.13 -1.39 -6.29
N VAL A 123 -22.34 -1.20 -5.24
CA VAL A 123 -22.83 -1.12 -3.85
C VAL A 123 -22.23 0.11 -3.22
N THR A 124 -23.01 0.95 -2.54
CA THR A 124 -22.46 2.15 -1.88
C THR A 124 -22.01 1.83 -0.44
N ILE A 125 -21.11 2.66 0.10
CA ILE A 125 -20.70 2.57 1.52
C ILE A 125 -21.91 2.69 2.44
N ASP A 126 -22.87 3.55 2.09
CA ASP A 126 -24.07 3.77 2.88
C ASP A 126 -24.96 2.51 2.96
N GLU A 127 -25.19 1.82 1.84
CA GLU A 127 -25.94 0.57 1.83
C GLU A 127 -25.24 -0.53 2.65
N LEU A 128 -23.92 -0.59 2.57
CA LEU A 128 -23.11 -1.53 3.32
C LEU A 128 -23.16 -1.24 4.83
N ARG A 129 -23.15 0.04 5.20
CA ARG A 129 -23.26 0.53 6.57
C ARG A 129 -24.63 0.22 7.16
N GLU A 130 -25.72 0.50 6.45
CA GLU A 130 -27.07 0.17 6.89
C GLU A 130 -27.23 -1.34 7.12
N THR A 131 -26.75 -2.15 6.17
CA THR A 131 -26.85 -3.62 6.28
C THR A 131 -26.00 -4.16 7.44
N ALA A 132 -24.82 -3.59 7.67
CA ALA A 132 -23.95 -3.95 8.79
C ALA A 132 -24.58 -3.59 10.14
N ILE A 133 -25.11 -2.37 10.31
CA ILE A 133 -25.79 -1.93 11.54
C ILE A 133 -26.99 -2.83 11.85
N ASN A 134 -27.79 -3.18 10.85
CA ASN A 134 -28.94 -4.09 11.01
C ASN A 134 -28.55 -5.50 11.49
N GLN A 135 -27.30 -5.92 11.24
CA GLN A 135 -26.76 -7.22 11.64
C GLN A 135 -25.89 -7.13 12.90
N GLY A 136 -25.86 -5.97 13.57
CA GLY A 136 -25.03 -5.75 14.77
C GLY A 136 -23.53 -5.72 14.47
N LEU A 137 -23.13 -5.48 13.22
CA LEU A 137 -21.74 -5.42 12.79
C LEU A 137 -21.23 -3.98 12.84
N THR A 138 -19.95 -3.83 13.13
CA THR A 138 -19.26 -2.53 13.08
C THR A 138 -18.51 -2.40 11.76
N LEU A 139 -18.65 -1.23 11.15
CA LEU A 139 -18.04 -0.89 9.87
C LEU A 139 -16.98 0.20 10.10
N LYS A 140 -15.78 -0.04 9.58
CA LYS A 140 -14.68 0.92 9.58
C LYS A 140 -14.24 1.18 8.15
N GLU A 141 -14.28 2.44 7.75
CA GLU A 141 -13.78 2.89 6.45
C GLU A 141 -12.25 3.02 6.52
N GLU A 142 -11.55 2.29 5.65
CA GLU A 142 -10.09 2.42 5.48
C GLU A 142 -9.75 3.34 4.30
N SER A 143 -10.59 3.40 3.26
CA SER A 143 -10.43 4.25 2.07
C SER A 143 -11.76 4.41 1.32
N PRO A 144 -11.89 5.32 0.34
CA PRO A 144 -13.14 5.54 -0.41
C PRO A 144 -13.71 4.29 -1.12
N LYS A 145 -12.88 3.28 -1.37
CA LYS A 145 -13.27 1.99 -1.96
C LYS A 145 -13.00 0.80 -1.04
N LEU A 146 -12.55 1.01 0.18
CA LEU A 146 -12.09 -0.07 1.05
C LEU A 146 -12.68 0.04 2.44
N VAL A 147 -13.41 -1.00 2.83
CA VAL A 147 -14.11 -1.03 4.09
C VAL A 147 -13.81 -2.32 4.82
N VAL A 148 -13.62 -2.20 6.13
CA VAL A 148 -13.45 -3.31 7.06
C VAL A 148 -14.73 -3.48 7.86
N ILE A 149 -15.22 -4.72 7.93
CA ILE A 149 -16.40 -5.07 8.70
C ILE A 149 -16.00 -6.11 9.72
N HIS A 150 -16.36 -5.88 10.98
CA HIS A 150 -16.05 -6.80 12.07
C HIS A 150 -17.24 -6.99 13.02
N GLY A 151 -17.25 -8.16 13.66
CA GLY A 151 -18.23 -8.55 14.66
C GLY A 151 -18.35 -10.07 14.76
N GLU A 152 -19.55 -10.56 15.02
CA GLU A 152 -19.80 -11.99 15.14
C GLU A 152 -19.62 -12.70 13.79
N GLN A 153 -18.90 -13.84 13.78
CA GLN A 153 -18.61 -14.61 12.57
C GLN A 153 -19.88 -14.99 11.78
N SER A 154 -20.97 -15.30 12.49
CA SER A 154 -22.26 -15.68 11.90
C SER A 154 -22.87 -14.51 11.10
N ALA A 155 -22.89 -13.32 11.70
CA ALA A 155 -23.38 -12.08 11.10
C ALA A 155 -22.52 -11.65 9.90
N VAL A 156 -21.19 -11.68 10.03
CA VAL A 156 -20.29 -11.34 8.91
C VAL A 156 -20.52 -12.27 7.70
N LYS A 157 -20.72 -13.58 7.92
CA LYS A 157 -21.04 -14.52 6.84
C LYS A 157 -22.41 -14.26 6.20
N GLN A 158 -23.40 -13.80 6.97
CA GLN A 158 -24.71 -13.42 6.44
C GLN A 158 -24.60 -12.18 5.54
N LEU A 159 -23.83 -11.18 5.96
CA LEU A 159 -23.57 -9.98 5.17
C LEU A 159 -22.94 -10.31 3.80
N ILE A 160 -21.92 -11.18 3.78
CA ILE A 160 -21.28 -11.62 2.52
C ILE A 160 -22.31 -12.29 1.59
N ARG A 161 -23.20 -13.13 2.14
CA ARG A 161 -24.23 -13.82 1.36
C ARG A 161 -25.25 -12.84 0.77
N GLU A 162 -25.65 -11.83 1.52
CA GLU A 162 -26.56 -10.77 1.05
C GLU A 162 -25.93 -9.97 -0.10
N ILE A 163 -24.68 -9.53 0.07
CA ILE A 163 -23.96 -8.77 -0.97
C ILE A 163 -23.75 -9.63 -2.23
N ALA A 164 -23.33 -10.89 -2.07
CA ALA A 164 -23.15 -11.82 -3.19
C ALA A 164 -24.46 -12.10 -3.95
N LYS A 165 -25.60 -12.18 -3.24
CA LYS A 165 -26.92 -12.32 -3.89
C LYS A 165 -27.31 -11.06 -4.68
N LYS A 166 -27.02 -9.88 -4.14
CA LYS A 166 -27.28 -8.59 -4.84
C LYS A 166 -26.43 -8.46 -6.10
N GLN A 167 -25.15 -8.79 -6.03
CA GLN A 167 -24.26 -8.80 -7.21
C GLN A 167 -24.71 -9.81 -8.29
N LYS A 168 -25.30 -10.95 -7.90
CA LYS A 168 -25.82 -11.95 -8.84
C LYS A 168 -27.13 -11.50 -9.51
N LYS A 169 -28.00 -10.78 -8.80
CA LYS A 169 -29.27 -10.26 -9.34
C LYS A 169 -29.09 -9.13 -10.36
N GLU A 170 -28.05 -8.31 -10.23
CA GLU A 170 -27.73 -7.25 -11.19
C GLU A 170 -27.22 -7.83 -12.52
N LYS A 171 -26.43 -8.93 -12.44
CA LYS A 171 -25.85 -9.61 -13.60
C LYS A 171 -26.87 -10.39 -14.45
N ASP A 172 -28.01 -10.78 -13.87
CA ASP A 172 -29.12 -11.44 -14.57
C ASP A 172 -30.13 -10.43 -15.18
N ARG A 173 -29.95 -9.11 -14.96
CA ARG A 173 -30.80 -8.03 -15.51
C ARG A 173 -30.20 -7.30 -16.71
N THR A 174 -28.97 -7.63 -17.10
CA THR A 174 -28.28 -7.13 -18.32
C THR A 174 -28.22 -8.23 -19.36
#